data_AF-A0A968P7M9-F1
#
_entry.id   AF-A0A968P7M9-F1
#
_cell.length_a   1.000
_cell.length_b   1.000
_cell.length_c   1.000
_cell.angle_alpha   90.00
_cell.angle_beta   90.00
_cell.angle_gamma   90.00
#
_symmetry.space_group_name_H-M   'P 1'
#
loop_
_entity.id
_entity.type
_entity.pdbx_description
1 polymer ?
#
loop_
_entity_poly.entity_id
_entity_poly.type
_entity_poly.pdbx_seq_one_letter_code
_entity_poly.pdbx_strand_id
1 'polypeptide(L)'
;MKTMTTCFDAFEQCVLAVQAGELIEPVSAKDKEFHFQNWFQNRLRGISVHFEGSGRNTYPDFSLVEHAEGYEVKGLAWPGRERDYDSNSQVPTGHHNGRRIFYVFGRYPADLAPYQSLDSDRRQYPVVDLVMCHGDFLNADHDYVHRNKSMKGFGTYGDIMIRDRKMYVAPTPFALTEGTTGLMTLIVPESLDAPARFKEVGKLARVEAAELVVGYAFDLRTNELRAERIPNPRAGAVHRFAAYRLKTQTAKPVSMVSRNPVVEDGSDEGGK
;
A
#
# COMPACT_ATOMS: atom_id res chain seq x y z
N MET A 1 -14.80 -5.84 23.75
CA MET A 1 -13.35 -5.91 24.02
C MET A 1 -12.69 -4.86 23.15
N LYS A 2 -12.00 -3.84 23.71
CA LYS A 2 -11.26 -2.88 22.88
C LYS A 2 -10.21 -3.66 22.09
N THR A 3 -10.26 -3.60 20.76
CA THR A 3 -9.23 -4.25 19.93
C THR A 3 -7.95 -3.45 20.10
N MET A 4 -7.00 -3.98 20.89
CA MET A 4 -5.68 -3.37 21.00
C MET A 4 -4.98 -3.47 19.64
N THR A 5 -4.56 -2.33 19.13
CA THR A 5 -3.87 -2.20 17.84
C THR A 5 -2.57 -1.45 18.02
N THR A 6 -1.52 -1.91 17.33
CA THR A 6 -0.19 -1.31 17.36
C THR A 6 -0.03 -0.18 16.33
N CYS A 7 -1.01 0.02 15.44
CA CYS A 7 -0.86 0.94 14.31
C CYS A 7 -0.62 2.40 14.73
N PHE A 8 -1.19 2.82 15.86
CA PHE A 8 -0.96 4.16 16.41
C PHE A 8 0.46 4.32 16.93
N ASP A 9 1.01 3.32 17.61
CA ASP A 9 2.40 3.35 18.12
C ASP A 9 3.40 3.25 16.96
N ALA A 10 3.14 2.38 15.98
CA ALA A 10 3.95 2.23 14.78
C ALA A 10 3.98 3.53 13.94
N PHE A 11 2.82 4.16 13.75
CA PHE A 11 2.73 5.45 13.06
C PHE A 11 3.47 6.56 13.82
N GLU A 12 3.29 6.63 15.14
CA GLU A 12 4.00 7.61 15.96
C GLU A 12 5.53 7.45 15.86
N GLN A 13 6.06 6.22 15.90
CA GLN A 13 7.49 5.98 15.70
C GLN A 13 7.96 6.42 14.31
N CYS A 14 7.14 6.26 13.27
CA CYS A 14 7.47 6.81 11.96
C CYS A 14 7.58 8.34 12.01
N VAL A 15 6.61 9.01 12.64
CA VAL A 15 6.61 10.48 12.76
C VAL A 15 7.82 10.98 13.52
N LEU A 16 8.13 10.37 14.67
CA LEU A 16 9.27 10.74 15.49
C LEU A 16 10.60 10.55 14.73
N ALA A 17 10.74 9.45 13.99
CA ALA A 17 11.93 9.18 13.19
C ALA A 17 12.15 10.23 12.09
N VAL A 18 11.09 10.62 11.37
CA VAL A 18 11.18 11.67 10.35
C VAL A 18 11.53 13.02 11.00
N GLN A 19 10.94 13.35 12.15
CA GLN A 19 11.25 14.58 12.88
C GLN A 19 12.69 14.61 13.42
N ALA A 20 13.23 13.45 13.80
CA ALA A 20 14.61 13.29 14.23
C ALA A 20 15.62 13.25 13.06
N GLY A 21 15.15 13.30 11.81
CA GLY A 21 16.01 13.24 10.63
C GLY A 21 16.57 11.85 10.34
N GLU A 22 15.92 10.78 10.80
CA GLU A 22 16.35 9.41 10.51
C GLU A 22 16.14 9.06 9.02
N LEU A 23 17.24 8.86 8.31
CA LEU A 23 17.25 8.65 6.87
C LEU A 23 16.99 7.19 6.49
N ILE A 24 16.49 6.99 5.27
CA ILE A 24 16.45 5.69 4.60
C ILE A 24 17.87 5.31 4.18
N GLU A 25 18.27 4.08 4.50
CA GLU A 25 19.58 3.52 4.14
C GLU A 25 19.41 2.25 3.29
N PRO A 26 19.77 2.29 1.99
CA PRO A 26 19.79 1.10 1.15
C PRO A 26 20.96 0.18 1.56
N VAL A 27 20.70 -1.12 1.61
CA VAL A 27 21.73 -2.11 1.99
C VAL A 27 22.83 -2.23 0.92
N SER A 28 22.49 -1.90 -0.33
CA SER A 28 23.45 -1.81 -1.44
C SER A 28 22.90 -0.92 -2.56
N ALA A 29 23.76 -0.47 -3.48
CA ALA A 29 23.34 0.27 -4.68
C ALA A 29 22.39 -0.53 -5.60
N LYS A 30 22.29 -1.86 -5.43
CA LYS A 30 21.37 -2.74 -6.17
C LYS A 30 20.06 -2.99 -5.43
N ASP A 31 19.94 -2.53 -4.19
CA ASP A 31 18.72 -2.65 -3.39
C ASP A 31 17.72 -1.59 -3.83
N LYS A 32 16.88 -1.95 -4.80
CA LYS A 32 15.88 -1.06 -5.39
C LYS A 32 14.52 -1.11 -4.69
N GLU A 33 14.28 -2.11 -3.85
CA GLU A 33 12.93 -2.47 -3.42
C GLU A 33 12.76 -2.43 -1.89
N PHE A 34 13.81 -2.70 -1.11
CA PHE A 34 13.66 -3.02 0.32
C PHE A 34 14.11 -1.91 1.27
N HIS A 35 14.71 -0.83 0.76
CA HIS A 35 15.27 0.22 1.61
C HIS A 35 14.22 0.91 2.51
N PHE A 36 13.02 1.20 1.99
CA PHE A 36 11.93 1.78 2.81
C PHE A 36 11.33 0.74 3.76
N GLN A 37 11.25 -0.53 3.36
CA GLN A 37 10.85 -1.63 4.24
C GLN A 37 11.79 -1.77 5.44
N ASN A 38 13.11 -1.69 5.22
CA ASN A 38 14.11 -1.71 6.29
C ASN A 38 13.97 -0.50 7.22
N TRP A 39 13.72 0.68 6.67
CA TRP A 39 13.48 1.89 7.46
C TRP A 39 12.26 1.70 8.38
N PHE A 40 11.15 1.20 7.84
CA PHE A 40 9.94 0.91 8.63
C PHE A 40 10.16 -0.21 9.65
N GLN A 41 10.92 -1.25 9.30
CA GLN A 41 11.28 -2.34 10.21
C GLN A 41 11.93 -1.82 11.50
N ASN A 42 12.81 -0.82 11.39
CA ASN A 42 13.42 -0.20 12.55
C ASN A 42 12.41 0.55 13.42
N ARG A 43 11.32 1.08 12.84
CA ARG A 43 10.22 1.71 13.58
C ARG A 43 9.39 0.69 14.35
N LEU A 44 9.13 -0.48 13.76
CA LEU A 44 8.50 -1.60 14.46
C LEU A 44 9.37 -2.11 15.63
N ARG A 45 10.69 -2.19 15.46
CA ARG A 45 11.60 -2.51 16.58
C ARG A 45 11.54 -1.47 17.69
N GLY A 46 11.36 -0.20 17.34
CA GLY A 46 11.24 0.92 18.29
C GLY A 46 10.04 0.81 19.24
N ILE A 47 8.98 0.08 18.88
CA ILE A 47 7.83 -0.18 19.76
C ILE A 47 7.95 -1.50 20.55
N SER A 48 9.10 -2.19 20.47
CA SER A 48 9.38 -3.40 21.26
C SER A 48 8.40 -4.56 21.04
N VAL A 49 7.92 -4.74 19.80
CA VAL A 49 7.10 -5.90 19.38
C VAL A 49 7.94 -6.91 18.61
N HIS A 50 7.60 -8.19 18.71
CA HIS A 50 8.19 -9.23 17.87
C HIS A 50 7.39 -9.38 16.57
N PHE A 51 8.07 -9.69 15.48
CA PHE A 51 7.43 -9.90 14.19
C PHE A 51 8.20 -10.91 13.33
N GLU A 52 7.44 -11.63 12.52
CA GLU A 52 7.90 -12.50 11.45
C GLU A 52 7.80 -11.75 10.10
N GLY A 53 8.47 -12.22 9.06
CA GLY A 53 8.27 -11.70 7.70
C GLY A 53 9.42 -10.90 7.07
N SER A 54 10.63 -10.87 7.63
CA SER A 54 11.77 -10.18 7.00
C SER A 54 12.27 -10.82 5.67
N GLY A 55 11.49 -11.70 5.04
CA GLY A 55 11.80 -12.39 3.80
C GLY A 55 11.15 -11.70 2.59
N ARG A 56 11.89 -11.61 1.49
CA ARG A 56 11.55 -10.82 0.28
C ARG A 56 10.33 -11.31 -0.54
N ASN A 57 9.44 -12.14 0.01
CA ASN A 57 8.30 -12.76 -0.71
C ASN A 57 7.12 -13.19 0.20
N THR A 58 6.99 -12.65 1.41
CA THR A 58 5.89 -13.01 2.33
C THR A 58 4.87 -11.87 2.44
N TYR A 59 3.59 -12.21 2.53
CA TYR A 59 2.51 -11.25 2.75
C TYR A 59 1.83 -11.52 4.10
N PRO A 60 1.61 -10.49 4.93
CA PRO A 60 2.18 -9.15 4.81
C PRO A 60 3.70 -9.15 5.04
N ASP A 61 4.39 -8.08 4.64
CA ASP A 61 5.83 -7.87 4.88
C ASP A 61 6.24 -8.06 6.35
N PHE A 62 5.40 -7.66 7.31
CA PHE A 62 5.61 -7.91 8.73
C PHE A 62 4.36 -8.47 9.37
N SER A 63 4.46 -9.64 10.02
CA SER A 63 3.38 -10.23 10.81
C SER A 63 3.77 -10.17 12.28
N LEU A 64 2.99 -9.46 13.11
CA LEU A 64 3.28 -9.37 14.54
C LEU A 64 3.01 -10.72 15.23
N VAL A 65 3.78 -10.99 16.29
CA VAL A 65 3.64 -12.24 17.08
C VAL A 65 2.60 -12.07 18.18
N GLU A 66 2.65 -10.94 18.90
CA GLU A 66 1.79 -10.67 20.06
C GLU A 66 0.40 -10.17 19.66
N HIS A 67 0.28 -9.66 18.45
CA HIS A 67 -0.95 -9.07 17.93
C HIS A 67 -1.36 -9.78 16.64
N ALA A 68 -2.66 -10.01 16.47
CA ALA A 68 -3.22 -10.48 15.20
C ALA A 68 -3.23 -9.34 14.17
N GLU A 69 -2.04 -8.83 13.85
CA GLU A 69 -1.81 -7.66 13.01
C GLU A 69 -0.63 -7.90 12.07
N GLY A 70 -0.65 -7.22 10.93
CA GLY A 70 0.50 -7.16 10.05
C GLY A 70 0.56 -5.89 9.22
N TYR A 71 1.74 -5.64 8.69
CA TYR A 71 2.09 -4.42 7.96
C TYR A 71 2.67 -4.78 6.59
N GLU A 72 2.04 -4.27 5.54
CA GLU A 72 2.53 -4.33 4.17
C GLU A 72 3.16 -2.98 3.81
N VAL A 73 4.39 -2.98 3.31
CA VAL A 73 5.15 -1.76 3.09
C VAL A 73 5.32 -1.48 1.59
N LYS A 74 5.16 -0.21 1.22
CA LYS A 74 5.29 0.29 -0.16
C LYS A 74 6.12 1.57 -0.15
N GLY A 75 7.35 1.48 -0.64
CA GLY A 75 8.18 2.65 -0.95
C GLY A 75 7.86 3.15 -2.35
N LEU A 76 7.66 4.46 -2.51
CA LEU A 76 7.37 5.09 -3.81
C LEU A 76 8.34 6.25 -4.09
N ALA A 77 8.96 6.26 -5.27
CA ALA A 77 9.79 7.38 -5.70
C ALA A 77 8.94 8.63 -6.02
N TRP A 78 9.40 9.82 -5.60
CA TRP A 78 8.72 11.09 -5.75
C TRP A 78 9.65 12.25 -6.16
N PRO A 79 9.26 13.11 -7.12
CA PRO A 79 8.06 13.00 -7.96
C PRO A 79 8.13 11.75 -8.86
N GLY A 80 6.98 11.10 -9.08
CA GLY A 80 6.95 9.79 -9.73
C GLY A 80 5.56 9.14 -9.64
N ARG A 81 5.51 7.85 -9.30
CA ARG A 81 4.27 7.08 -9.24
C ARG A 81 3.42 7.49 -8.03
N GLU A 82 2.47 8.40 -8.26
CA GLU A 82 1.55 8.89 -7.23
C GLU A 82 0.17 8.21 -7.31
N ARG A 83 -0.29 7.86 -8.51
CA ARG A 83 -1.67 7.39 -8.74
C ARG A 83 -1.93 5.99 -8.18
N ASP A 84 -1.04 5.05 -8.46
CA ASP A 84 -1.25 3.62 -8.20
C ASP A 84 0.03 2.90 -7.79
N TYR A 85 -0.08 1.65 -7.37
CA TYR A 85 1.04 0.75 -7.05
C TYR A 85 0.70 -0.69 -7.43
N ASP A 86 1.74 -1.51 -7.61
CA ASP A 86 1.58 -2.93 -7.93
C ASP A 86 1.48 -3.78 -6.66
N SER A 87 0.49 -4.65 -6.64
CA SER A 87 0.25 -5.64 -5.59
C SER A 87 0.46 -7.04 -6.16
N ASN A 88 1.69 -7.54 -6.10
CA ASN A 88 2.11 -8.74 -6.85
C ASN A 88 1.89 -10.08 -6.12
N SER A 89 1.39 -10.06 -4.88
CA SER A 89 1.23 -11.28 -4.07
C SER A 89 -0.20 -11.50 -3.59
N GLN A 90 -0.95 -10.42 -3.37
CA GLN A 90 -2.27 -10.42 -2.78
C GLN A 90 -3.01 -9.15 -3.23
N VAL A 91 -4.31 -9.24 -3.53
CA VAL A 91 -5.13 -8.02 -3.69
C VAL A 91 -5.17 -7.30 -2.34
N PRO A 92 -5.10 -5.96 -2.30
CA PRO A 92 -5.12 -5.28 -1.02
C PRO A 92 -6.32 -5.68 -0.17
N THR A 93 -6.09 -5.87 1.12
CA THR A 93 -7.15 -6.29 2.05
C THR A 93 -6.80 -5.80 3.44
N GLY A 94 -7.78 -5.37 4.22
CA GLY A 94 -7.60 -5.10 5.65
C GLY A 94 -7.59 -6.34 6.52
N HIS A 95 -7.89 -7.52 5.98
CA HIS A 95 -7.93 -8.78 6.73
C HIS A 95 -7.27 -9.92 5.95
N HIS A 96 -6.34 -10.62 6.59
CA HIS A 96 -5.66 -11.77 5.99
C HIS A 96 -5.26 -12.80 7.05
N ASN A 97 -5.69 -14.05 6.87
CA ASN A 97 -5.37 -15.18 7.78
C ASN A 97 -5.58 -14.83 9.27
N GLY A 98 -6.74 -14.24 9.59
CA GLY A 98 -7.10 -13.84 10.95
C GLY A 98 -6.40 -12.58 11.48
N ARG A 99 -5.54 -11.94 10.68
CA ARG A 99 -4.84 -10.71 11.04
C ARG A 99 -5.50 -9.50 10.41
N ARG A 100 -5.46 -8.39 11.14
CA ARG A 100 -5.71 -7.05 10.59
C ARG A 100 -4.47 -6.55 9.85
N ILE A 101 -4.64 -6.02 8.65
CA ILE A 101 -3.55 -5.60 7.79
C ILE A 101 -3.57 -4.08 7.60
N PHE A 102 -2.41 -3.48 7.84
CA PHE A 102 -2.14 -2.07 7.57
C PHE A 102 -1.13 -1.95 6.45
N TYR A 103 -1.34 -0.96 5.59
CA TYR A 103 -0.41 -0.60 4.53
C TYR A 103 0.36 0.65 4.92
N VAL A 104 1.67 0.64 4.67
CA VAL A 104 2.58 1.75 4.97
C VAL A 104 3.17 2.26 3.66
N PHE A 105 2.70 3.41 3.20
CA PHE A 105 3.20 4.07 2.00
C PHE A 105 4.13 5.19 2.39
N GLY A 106 5.41 5.11 2.02
CA GLY A 106 6.36 6.20 2.19
C GLY A 106 6.89 6.65 0.85
N ARG A 107 6.89 7.97 0.62
CA ARG A 107 7.55 8.55 -0.55
C ARG A 107 8.96 8.97 -0.23
N TYR A 108 9.87 8.76 -1.17
CA TYR A 108 11.27 9.15 -1.07
C TYR A 108 11.72 9.84 -2.37
N PRO A 109 12.79 10.64 -2.36
CA PRO A 109 13.23 11.37 -3.55
C PRO A 109 13.52 10.43 -4.73
N ALA A 110 12.97 10.74 -5.90
CA ALA A 110 13.24 9.99 -7.13
C ALA A 110 14.66 10.23 -7.63
N ASP A 111 15.13 11.48 -7.55
CA ASP A 111 16.52 11.82 -7.78
C ASP A 111 17.33 11.62 -6.49
N LEU A 112 18.20 10.60 -6.53
CA LEU A 112 19.08 10.24 -5.42
C LEU A 112 20.50 10.79 -5.58
N ALA A 113 20.83 11.48 -6.69
CA ALA A 113 22.17 12.03 -6.91
C ALA A 113 22.61 13.03 -5.82
N PRO A 114 21.74 13.91 -5.29
CA PRO A 114 22.12 14.85 -4.22
C PRO A 114 22.44 14.17 -2.87
N TYR A 115 22.06 12.89 -2.71
CA TYR A 115 22.12 12.14 -1.45
C TYR A 115 23.32 11.19 -1.38
N GLN A 116 24.29 11.35 -2.27
CA GLN A 116 25.52 10.60 -2.23
C GLN A 116 26.41 11.14 -1.10
N SER A 117 26.73 10.28 -0.13
CA SER A 117 27.65 10.63 0.95
C SER A 117 29.07 10.82 0.37
N LEU A 118 29.77 11.85 0.87
CA LEU A 118 31.19 12.07 0.54
C LEU A 118 32.09 10.99 1.15
N ASP A 119 31.64 10.36 2.25
CA ASP A 119 32.43 9.44 3.07
C ASP A 119 32.00 7.96 2.91
N SER A 120 30.98 7.67 2.08
CA SER A 120 30.57 6.29 1.80
C SER A 120 29.90 6.15 0.44
N ASP A 121 30.07 5.00 -0.20
CA ASP A 121 29.33 4.60 -1.41
C ASP A 121 27.81 4.41 -1.16
N ARG A 122 27.34 4.60 0.08
CA ARG A 122 25.93 4.47 0.45
C ARG A 122 25.24 5.82 0.35
N ARG A 123 24.05 5.81 -0.26
CA ARG A 123 23.17 6.97 -0.35
C ARG A 123 22.23 6.97 0.85
N GLN A 124 22.05 8.11 1.52
CA GLN A 124 21.07 8.23 2.60
C GLN A 124 20.10 9.36 2.25
N TYR A 125 18.80 9.09 2.29
CA TYR A 125 17.79 10.04 1.83
C TYR A 125 16.56 10.01 2.73
N PRO A 126 15.82 11.13 2.83
CA PRO A 126 14.70 11.23 3.76
C PRO A 126 13.46 10.50 3.24
N VAL A 127 12.54 10.22 4.17
CA VAL A 127 11.12 10.04 3.83
C VAL A 127 10.53 11.43 3.58
N VAL A 128 9.97 11.66 2.39
CA VAL A 128 9.34 12.94 1.99
C VAL A 128 8.00 13.11 2.70
N ASP A 129 7.15 12.08 2.62
CA ASP A 129 5.88 11.98 3.32
C ASP A 129 5.44 10.52 3.47
N LEU A 130 4.41 10.29 4.28
CA LEU A 130 3.99 8.94 4.65
C LEU A 130 2.48 8.87 4.88
N VAL A 131 1.83 7.88 4.29
CA VAL A 131 0.46 7.52 4.65
C VAL A 131 0.43 6.07 5.10
N MET A 132 0.01 5.86 6.35
CA MET A 132 -0.34 4.54 6.86
C MET A 132 -1.85 4.39 6.81
N CYS A 133 -2.37 3.30 6.26
CA CYS A 133 -3.80 3.08 6.20
C CYS A 133 -4.20 1.63 6.47
N HIS A 134 -5.41 1.41 6.98
CA HIS A 134 -5.99 0.07 7.03
C HIS A 134 -6.25 -0.44 5.62
N GLY A 135 -6.01 -1.73 5.34
CA GLY A 135 -6.15 -2.28 3.98
C GLY A 135 -7.54 -2.13 3.37
N ASP A 136 -8.61 -2.12 4.19
CA ASP A 136 -9.99 -1.87 3.73
C ASP A 136 -10.19 -0.50 3.09
N PHE A 137 -9.31 0.46 3.39
CA PHE A 137 -9.34 1.76 2.71
C PHE A 137 -9.02 1.63 1.22
N LEU A 138 -8.17 0.66 0.87
CA LEU A 138 -7.77 0.37 -0.51
C LEU A 138 -8.78 -0.54 -1.19
N ASN A 139 -9.16 -1.65 -0.54
CA ASN A 139 -10.12 -2.62 -1.03
C ASN A 139 -10.81 -3.35 0.13
N ALA A 140 -12.15 -3.40 0.10
CA ALA A 140 -12.97 -3.94 1.18
C ALA A 140 -13.33 -5.43 1.00
N ASP A 141 -13.00 -6.04 -0.14
CA ASP A 141 -13.19 -7.48 -0.36
C ASP A 141 -12.07 -8.30 0.27
N HIS A 142 -12.45 -9.37 0.97
CA HIS A 142 -11.55 -10.26 1.72
C HIS A 142 -11.57 -11.70 1.21
N ASP A 143 -12.46 -12.05 0.29
CA ASP A 143 -12.77 -13.44 -0.06
C ASP A 143 -12.03 -13.94 -1.30
N TYR A 144 -11.39 -13.04 -2.05
CA TYR A 144 -10.68 -13.42 -3.27
C TYR A 144 -9.39 -14.22 -2.98
N VAL A 145 -9.38 -15.47 -3.44
CA VAL A 145 -8.23 -16.38 -3.35
C VAL A 145 -7.68 -16.68 -4.75
N HIS A 146 -6.59 -16.02 -5.13
CA HIS A 146 -5.92 -16.30 -6.39
C HIS A 146 -5.22 -17.68 -6.39
N ARG A 147 -5.36 -18.42 -7.48
CA ARG A 147 -4.68 -19.71 -7.70
C ARG A 147 -3.69 -19.59 -8.85
N ASN A 148 -2.40 -19.79 -8.57
CA ASN A 148 -1.37 -19.82 -9.62
C ASN A 148 -1.62 -21.01 -10.56
N LYS A 149 -2.13 -20.74 -11.76
CA LYS A 149 -2.38 -21.74 -12.81
C LYS A 149 -1.47 -21.50 -14.00
N SER A 150 -1.22 -22.54 -14.79
CA SER A 150 -0.40 -22.45 -15.98
C SER A 150 -0.86 -23.43 -17.03
N MET A 151 -0.68 -23.08 -18.30
CA MET A 151 -1.05 -23.90 -19.45
C MET A 151 0.12 -23.99 -20.43
N LYS A 152 0.40 -25.20 -20.91
CA LYS A 152 1.44 -25.50 -21.91
C LYS A 152 0.84 -25.47 -23.32
N GLY A 153 1.68 -25.54 -24.36
CA GLY A 153 1.21 -25.54 -25.75
C GLY A 153 1.23 -24.16 -26.42
N PHE A 154 1.95 -23.20 -25.84
CA PHE A 154 2.10 -21.86 -26.42
C PHE A 154 3.32 -21.77 -27.36
N GLY A 155 3.29 -20.81 -28.28
CA GLY A 155 4.32 -20.64 -29.31
C GLY A 155 4.16 -21.62 -30.48
N THR A 156 4.86 -21.35 -31.58
CA THR A 156 4.77 -22.16 -32.82
C THR A 156 5.20 -23.61 -32.64
N TYR A 157 6.05 -23.88 -31.64
CA TYR A 157 6.52 -25.22 -31.30
C TYR A 157 5.78 -25.84 -30.09
N GLY A 158 4.85 -25.11 -29.46
CA GLY A 158 4.03 -25.59 -28.35
C GLY A 158 4.78 -25.85 -27.04
N ASP A 159 6.07 -25.50 -26.96
CA ASP A 159 6.95 -25.73 -25.82
C ASP A 159 6.96 -24.58 -24.81
N ILE A 160 6.31 -23.46 -25.14
CA ILE A 160 6.15 -22.33 -24.23
C ILE A 160 4.94 -22.57 -23.32
N MET A 161 5.02 -22.09 -22.09
CA MET A 161 3.96 -22.17 -21.08
C MET A 161 3.50 -20.77 -20.68
N ILE A 162 2.19 -20.53 -20.75
CA ILE A 162 1.56 -19.34 -20.19
C ILE A 162 1.32 -19.59 -18.69
N ARG A 163 1.64 -18.61 -17.87
CA ARG A 163 1.34 -18.61 -16.44
C ARG A 163 0.36 -17.48 -16.13
N ASP A 164 -0.72 -17.82 -15.44
CA ASP A 164 -1.51 -16.82 -14.74
C ASP A 164 -0.69 -16.33 -13.54
N ARG A 165 -0.39 -15.03 -13.52
CA ARG A 165 0.43 -14.39 -12.47
C ARG A 165 -0.40 -13.34 -11.76
N LYS A 166 -0.19 -13.21 -10.45
CA LYS A 166 -0.74 -12.14 -9.63
C LYS A 166 -0.07 -10.81 -9.96
N MET A 167 -0.73 -9.96 -10.75
CA MET A 167 -0.36 -8.56 -10.88
C MET A 167 -1.63 -7.72 -10.80
N TYR A 168 -1.78 -6.96 -9.71
CA TYR A 168 -2.90 -6.06 -9.49
C TYR A 168 -2.38 -4.63 -9.38
N VAL A 169 -3.08 -3.68 -9.99
CA VAL A 169 -2.81 -2.26 -9.83
C VAL A 169 -3.88 -1.67 -8.92
N ALA A 170 -3.45 -1.13 -7.78
CA ALA A 170 -4.34 -0.50 -6.80
C ALA A 170 -4.00 0.98 -6.63
N PRO A 171 -4.97 1.86 -6.32
CA PRO A 171 -4.67 3.26 -6.08
C PRO A 171 -3.83 3.42 -4.81
N THR A 172 -2.92 4.40 -4.80
CA THR A 172 -2.25 4.78 -3.55
C THR A 172 -3.19 5.64 -2.70
N PRO A 173 -3.03 5.69 -1.36
CA PRO A 173 -3.81 6.60 -0.54
C PRO A 173 -3.57 8.08 -0.87
N PHE A 174 -2.42 8.43 -1.47
CA PHE A 174 -2.16 9.79 -1.97
C PHE A 174 -3.08 10.16 -3.13
N ALA A 175 -3.40 9.20 -4.01
CA ALA A 175 -4.35 9.40 -5.10
C ALA A 175 -5.81 9.42 -4.63
N LEU A 176 -6.10 8.79 -3.49
CA LEU A 176 -7.44 8.74 -2.92
C LEU A 176 -7.80 9.98 -2.11
N THR A 177 -6.81 10.75 -1.65
CA THR A 177 -7.01 11.80 -0.65
C THR A 177 -6.35 13.13 -1.00
N GLU A 178 -6.98 14.22 -0.60
CA GLU A 178 -6.38 15.55 -0.58
C GLU A 178 -5.84 15.86 0.83
N GLY A 179 -4.77 16.65 0.90
CA GLY A 179 -4.19 17.10 2.18
C GLY A 179 -3.20 16.13 2.83
N THR A 180 -2.84 15.04 2.15
CA THR A 180 -1.81 14.07 2.59
C THR A 180 -0.42 14.36 2.04
N THR A 181 -0.30 14.94 0.84
CA THR A 181 1.00 15.30 0.24
C THR A 181 1.82 16.24 1.12
N GLY A 182 3.10 15.91 1.30
CA GLY A 182 4.07 16.59 2.15
C GLY A 182 3.84 16.38 3.65
N LEU A 183 2.93 15.49 4.05
CA LEU A 183 2.52 15.30 5.44
C LEU A 183 2.40 13.82 5.80
N MET A 184 2.56 13.52 7.08
CA MET A 184 2.32 12.16 7.57
C MET A 184 0.87 12.03 8.03
N THR A 185 0.19 10.96 7.63
CA THR A 185 -1.24 10.76 7.96
C THR A 185 -1.53 9.28 8.23
N LEU A 186 -2.27 9.00 9.30
CA LEU A 186 -2.80 7.68 9.61
C LEU A 186 -4.28 7.62 9.22
N ILE A 187 -4.72 6.64 8.44
CA ILE A 187 -6.12 6.47 8.02
C ILE A 187 -6.62 5.11 8.50
N VAL A 188 -7.61 5.10 9.40
CA VAL A 188 -8.14 3.85 9.99
C VAL A 188 -9.66 3.87 10.01
N PRO A 189 -10.34 2.70 10.09
CA PRO A 189 -11.78 2.65 10.30
C PRO A 189 -12.23 3.54 11.47
N GLU A 190 -13.35 4.26 11.31
CA GLU A 190 -13.88 5.13 12.39
C GLU A 190 -14.16 4.38 13.69
N SER A 191 -14.30 3.05 13.63
CA SER A 191 -14.48 2.18 14.80
C SER A 191 -13.23 1.99 15.65
N LEU A 192 -12.05 2.47 15.21
CA LEU A 192 -10.81 2.39 15.98
C LEU A 192 -10.59 3.66 16.80
N ASP A 193 -10.67 3.51 18.12
CA ASP A 193 -10.45 4.60 19.06
C ASP A 193 -8.99 5.09 19.01
N ALA A 194 -8.78 6.32 18.56
CA ALA A 194 -7.47 6.94 18.59
C ALA A 194 -7.04 7.31 20.02
N PRO A 195 -5.77 7.07 20.41
CA PRO A 195 -5.23 7.54 21.69
C PRO A 195 -5.24 9.08 21.79
N ALA A 196 -5.28 9.61 23.01
CA ALA A 196 -5.39 11.05 23.26
C ALA A 196 -4.26 11.93 22.69
N ARG A 197 -3.13 11.33 22.29
CA ARG A 197 -1.99 12.01 21.63
C ARG A 197 -2.22 12.29 20.15
N PHE A 198 -3.27 11.71 19.56
CA PHE A 198 -3.70 11.97 18.20
C PHE A 198 -4.78 13.05 18.13
N LYS A 199 -4.90 13.65 16.96
CA LYS A 199 -6.01 14.51 16.58
C LYS A 199 -6.57 14.05 15.24
N GLU A 200 -7.89 14.05 15.15
CA GLU A 200 -8.59 13.83 13.89
C GLU A 200 -8.36 15.03 12.96
N VAL A 201 -8.02 14.75 11.71
CA VAL A 201 -7.82 15.75 10.65
C VAL A 201 -8.72 15.49 9.45
N GLY A 202 -9.58 14.48 9.47
CA GLY A 202 -10.51 14.21 8.39
C GLY A 202 -11.42 13.02 8.64
N LYS A 203 -12.59 13.05 7.99
CA LYS A 203 -13.51 11.91 7.89
C LYS A 203 -13.66 11.54 6.43
N LEU A 204 -13.44 10.28 6.12
CA LEU A 204 -13.33 9.74 4.78
C LEU A 204 -14.36 8.64 4.58
N ALA A 205 -14.86 8.50 3.35
CA ALA A 205 -15.81 7.47 2.99
C ALA A 205 -15.41 6.82 1.67
N ARG A 206 -15.43 5.49 1.64
CA ARG A 206 -15.28 4.67 0.42
C ARG A 206 -16.61 4.00 0.15
N VAL A 207 -17.02 3.98 -1.11
CA VAL A 207 -18.29 3.39 -1.52
C VAL A 207 -18.00 2.23 -2.46
N GLU A 208 -18.61 1.08 -2.21
CA GLU A 208 -18.45 -0.08 -3.07
C GLU A 208 -19.07 0.14 -4.45
N ALA A 209 -18.34 -0.26 -5.49
CA ALA A 209 -18.73 -0.09 -6.89
C ALA A 209 -19.99 -0.88 -7.24
N ALA A 210 -20.70 -0.45 -8.29
CA ALA A 210 -21.93 -1.08 -8.75
C ALA A 210 -21.71 -2.49 -9.33
N GLU A 211 -20.55 -2.74 -9.94
CA GLU A 211 -20.21 -4.00 -10.58
C GLU A 211 -18.81 -4.45 -10.19
N LEU A 212 -18.59 -5.77 -10.22
CA LEU A 212 -17.30 -6.42 -9.99
C LEU A 212 -16.87 -7.18 -11.24
N VAL A 213 -15.58 -7.15 -11.54
CA VAL A 213 -14.99 -8.04 -12.56
C VAL A 213 -14.79 -9.42 -11.92
N VAL A 214 -15.39 -10.46 -12.51
CA VAL A 214 -15.29 -11.84 -12.01
C VAL A 214 -14.58 -12.79 -12.96
N GLY A 215 -14.39 -12.36 -14.19
CA GLY A 215 -13.70 -13.11 -15.22
C GLY A 215 -13.08 -12.17 -16.23
N TYR A 216 -12.10 -12.68 -16.96
CA TYR A 216 -11.57 -12.02 -18.15
C TYR A 216 -11.13 -13.07 -19.15
N ALA A 217 -11.10 -12.70 -20.43
CA ALA A 217 -10.55 -13.49 -21.51
C ALA A 217 -9.61 -12.62 -22.34
N PHE A 218 -8.45 -13.17 -22.69
CA PHE A 218 -7.53 -12.56 -23.65
C PHE A 218 -7.46 -13.43 -24.90
N ASP A 219 -7.87 -12.89 -26.04
CA ASP A 219 -7.79 -13.62 -27.31
C ASP A 219 -6.45 -13.33 -28.01
N LEU A 220 -5.57 -14.32 -28.05
CA LEU A 220 -4.24 -14.23 -28.66
C LEU A 220 -4.26 -13.94 -30.17
N ARG A 221 -5.39 -14.15 -30.85
CA ARG A 221 -5.52 -13.95 -32.30
C ARG A 221 -5.85 -12.50 -32.64
N THR A 222 -6.61 -11.84 -31.78
CA THR A 222 -7.09 -10.47 -31.97
C THR A 222 -6.40 -9.47 -31.03
N ASN A 223 -5.68 -9.96 -30.02
CA ASN A 223 -5.11 -9.19 -28.93
C ASN A 223 -6.16 -8.40 -28.13
N GLU A 224 -7.38 -8.92 -28.04
CA GLU A 224 -8.45 -8.29 -27.29
C GLU A 224 -8.55 -8.85 -25.87
N LEU A 225 -8.56 -7.95 -24.89
CA LEU A 225 -8.91 -8.25 -23.50
C LEU A 225 -10.38 -7.91 -23.26
N ARG A 226 -11.15 -8.88 -22.77
CA ARG A 226 -12.58 -8.70 -22.44
C ARG A 226 -12.82 -9.07 -20.99
N ALA A 227 -13.49 -8.20 -20.24
CA ALA A 227 -13.87 -8.44 -18.85
C ALA A 227 -15.32 -8.94 -18.75
N GLU A 228 -15.55 -9.89 -17.86
CA GLU A 228 -16.87 -10.33 -17.42
C GLU A 228 -17.20 -9.63 -16.11
N ARG A 229 -18.35 -8.95 -16.08
CA ARG A 229 -18.81 -8.15 -14.93
C ARG A 229 -20.13 -8.71 -14.38
N ILE A 230 -20.29 -8.67 -13.07
CA ILE A 230 -21.55 -8.95 -12.38
C ILE A 230 -21.93 -7.77 -11.48
N PRO A 231 -23.21 -7.59 -11.14
CA PRO A 231 -23.62 -6.66 -10.09
C PRO A 231 -22.91 -7.00 -8.77
N ASN A 232 -22.39 -5.97 -8.09
CA ASN A 232 -21.83 -6.14 -6.75
C ASN A 232 -22.98 -6.35 -5.74
N PRO A 233 -23.04 -7.47 -4.99
CA PRO A 233 -24.06 -7.67 -3.96
C PRO A 233 -24.08 -6.59 -2.87
N ARG A 234 -22.97 -5.90 -2.68
CA ARG A 234 -22.77 -4.82 -1.70
C ARG A 234 -22.67 -3.43 -2.34
N ALA A 235 -23.11 -3.27 -3.59
CA ALA A 235 -23.12 -1.99 -4.30
C ALA A 235 -23.68 -0.86 -3.42
N GLY A 236 -22.94 0.25 -3.33
CA GLY A 236 -23.34 1.42 -2.53
C GLY A 236 -23.07 1.29 -1.02
N ALA A 237 -22.55 0.16 -0.54
CA ALA A 237 -22.11 0.05 0.86
C ALA A 237 -21.02 1.09 1.16
N VAL A 238 -21.21 1.82 2.25
CA VAL A 238 -20.31 2.91 2.66
C VAL A 238 -19.41 2.44 3.80
N HIS A 239 -18.10 2.51 3.58
CA HIS A 239 -17.06 2.23 4.55
C HIS A 239 -16.46 3.54 5.06
N ARG A 240 -16.49 3.77 6.38
CA ARG A 240 -16.08 5.03 7.00
C ARG A 240 -14.72 4.93 7.67
N PHE A 241 -13.89 5.93 7.43
CA PHE A 241 -12.53 6.02 7.96
C PHE A 241 -12.29 7.40 8.57
N ALA A 242 -11.44 7.46 9.59
CA ALA A 242 -10.93 8.69 10.16
C ALA A 242 -9.44 8.84 9.82
N ALA A 243 -9.05 10.06 9.46
CA ALA A 243 -7.67 10.45 9.25
C ALA A 243 -7.13 11.13 10.51
N TYR A 244 -5.97 10.70 10.98
CA TYR A 244 -5.33 11.17 12.21
C TYR A 244 -3.90 11.65 11.97
N ARG A 245 -3.47 12.57 12.83
CA ARG A 245 -2.08 12.99 13.00
C ARG A 245 -1.74 13.11 14.47
N LEU A 246 -0.45 13.15 14.82
CA LEU A 246 -0.06 13.53 16.17
C LEU A 246 -0.48 14.98 16.46
N LYS A 247 -0.82 15.27 17.73
CA LYS A 247 -1.19 16.63 18.15
C LYS A 247 -0.12 17.66 17.83
N THR A 248 1.16 17.24 17.84
CA THR A 248 2.35 18.04 17.52
C THR A 248 2.47 18.41 16.04
N GLN A 249 1.77 17.73 15.13
CA GLN A 249 1.80 18.01 13.68
C GLN A 249 0.78 19.07 13.27
N THR A 250 0.74 19.45 11.99
CA THR A 250 -0.30 20.38 11.47
C THR A 250 -1.71 19.79 11.57
N ALA A 251 -2.72 20.68 11.70
CA ALA A 251 -4.14 20.33 11.66
C ALA A 251 -4.76 20.48 10.25
N LYS A 252 -3.94 20.63 9.20
CA LYS A 252 -4.43 20.73 7.82
C LYS A 252 -5.39 19.56 7.50
N PRO A 253 -6.62 19.84 7.04
CA PRO A 253 -7.62 18.80 6.85
C PRO A 253 -7.23 17.82 5.75
N VAL A 254 -7.75 16.60 5.87
CA VAL A 254 -7.67 15.52 4.89
C VAL A 254 -9.07 15.19 4.42
N SER A 255 -9.25 15.04 3.12
CA SER A 255 -10.54 14.72 2.50
C SER A 255 -10.35 13.74 1.35
N MET A 256 -11.43 13.11 0.88
CA MET A 256 -11.39 12.31 -0.34
C MET A 256 -11.18 13.22 -1.55
N VAL A 257 -10.42 12.77 -2.55
CA VAL A 257 -10.36 13.47 -3.84
C VAL A 257 -11.76 13.52 -4.45
N SER A 258 -12.13 14.69 -4.97
CA SER A 258 -13.48 14.95 -5.52
C SER A 258 -13.85 14.08 -6.73
N ARG A 259 -12.85 13.47 -7.37
CA ARG A 259 -13.00 12.52 -8.46
C ARG A 259 -12.57 11.15 -7.97
N ASN A 260 -13.43 10.13 -8.13
CA ASN A 260 -13.02 8.75 -7.92
C ASN A 260 -11.86 8.45 -8.87
N PRO A 261 -10.71 7.98 -8.38
CA PRO A 261 -9.67 7.46 -9.26
C PRO A 261 -10.21 6.16 -9.85
N VAL A 262 -10.74 6.26 -11.06
CA VAL A 262 -10.99 5.09 -11.90
C VAL A 262 -9.63 4.67 -12.43
N VAL A 263 -9.25 3.42 -12.19
CA VAL A 263 -8.16 2.82 -12.95
C VAL A 263 -8.72 2.70 -14.37
N GLU A 264 -8.30 3.60 -15.25
CA GLU A 264 -8.73 3.57 -16.65
C GLU A 264 -8.34 2.24 -17.27
N ASP A 265 -9.23 1.64 -18.07
CA ASP A 265 -8.91 0.45 -18.85
C ASP A 265 -7.73 0.81 -19.76
N GLY A 266 -6.56 0.24 -19.48
CA GLY A 266 -5.34 0.56 -20.23
C GLY A 266 -5.46 0.13 -21.68
N SER A 267 -5.68 1.08 -22.58
CA SER A 267 -5.25 0.93 -23.97
C SER A 267 -3.75 1.21 -24.01
N ASP A 268 -2.93 0.18 -23.83
CA ASP A 268 -1.54 0.23 -24.27
C ASP A 268 -1.52 0.30 -25.81
N GLU A 269 -1.80 1.47 -26.37
CA GLU A 269 -1.28 1.81 -27.68
C GLU A 269 0.20 2.11 -27.50
N GLY A 270 1.03 1.10 -27.74
CA GLY A 270 2.48 1.21 -27.79
C GLY A 270 2.90 2.32 -28.75
N GLY A 271 3.25 3.48 -28.19
CA GLY A 271 3.80 4.62 -28.89
C GLY A 271 5.32 4.52 -29.02
N LYS A 272 5.76 3.86 -30.09
CA LYS A 272 7.09 3.86 -30.76
C LYS A 272 8.30 3.30 -30.01
#